data_AF-A0A7Y2IYM4-F1
#
_entry.id   AF-A0A7Y2IYM4-F1
#
_cell.length_a   1.000
_cell.length_b   1.000
_cell.length_c   1.000
_cell.angle_alpha   90.00
_cell.angle_beta   90.00
_cell.angle_gamma   90.00
#
_symmetry.space_group_name_H-M   'P 1'
#
loop_
_entity.id
_entity.type
_entity.pdbx_description
1 polymer ?
#
loop_
_entity_poly.entity_id
_entity_poly.type
_entity_poly.pdbx_seq_one_letter_code
_entity_poly.pdbx_strand_id
1 'polypeptide(L)'
;MDTPLTAADAATRAVAPLWPLKHFVAVNPYLGMTEKPVSEALAEMARLSGARPTLERSFYAKAIAKGRITQADIATAIAASGTPDVTPEAVIEAAGADDTAPVPLATFADLAKASHGTDWPRHVTDTISAFLASYFDHAQARLPHGETGSLYAAWHQEAALDTGAEIAGLKNARSVFAALPSTAEDMIAQAAQMIGLEGRAWERYCQRLVLSMPGWSGYTRYLLWQAELHGGTSTAARDLLAIRLAWEIALRPLVSYADAEDVVAGLTTKQGTHWTIDLILQSAFELGWQRDLAAKFAAPAQTDISQTTARPSLQAAFCIDVRSEVFRRALETVDPAAETIGFAGFFGAAISYTPLGRPNSGDQCPVLLTPAYTIAETAGDPGTGATRQAALRSSTAWGSFKQAAVSSFGYVETLGLGFAGKLAAQALGAKGSALSVRDAGLSEDSAATLAPTLAPKDDGTGIPQSDRLALAKGILAGMSLDPAKLARVV
;
A
#
# COMPACT_ATOMS: atom_id res chain seq x y z
N MET A 1 26.25 9.96 18.12
CA MET A 1 26.28 8.49 18.26
C MET A 1 24.84 8.05 18.19
N ASP A 2 24.47 7.35 17.12
CA ASP A 2 23.10 6.86 16.96
C ASP A 2 22.83 5.79 18.01
N THR A 3 21.79 5.99 18.81
CA THR A 3 21.35 4.97 19.77
C THR A 3 20.72 3.80 19.02
N PRO A 4 20.69 2.57 19.58
CA PRO A 4 20.01 1.44 18.98
C PRO A 4 18.56 1.73 18.57
N LEU A 5 17.87 2.57 19.34
CA LEU A 5 16.51 3.00 19.07
C LEU A 5 16.41 3.92 17.84
N THR A 6 17.31 4.90 17.70
CA THR A 6 17.31 5.79 16.52
C THR A 6 17.58 5.03 15.22
N ALA A 7 18.49 4.06 15.26
CA ALA A 7 18.79 3.19 14.12
C ALA A 7 17.61 2.24 13.80
N ALA A 8 16.91 1.73 14.81
CA ALA A 8 15.69 0.95 14.64
C ALA A 8 14.57 1.78 13.99
N ASP A 9 14.36 3.02 14.43
CA ASP A 9 13.40 3.92 13.82
C ASP A 9 13.75 4.25 12.36
N ALA A 10 15.04 4.52 12.08
CA ALA A 10 15.53 4.72 10.71
C ALA A 10 15.30 3.47 9.83
N ALA A 11 15.53 2.29 10.38
CA ALA A 11 15.28 1.03 9.70
C ALA A 11 13.82 0.82 9.33
N THR A 12 12.89 1.12 10.24
CA THR A 12 11.46 1.09 9.90
C THR A 12 11.13 2.14 8.83
N ARG A 13 11.68 3.36 8.93
CA ARG A 13 11.48 4.46 7.96
C ARG A 13 11.95 4.15 6.55
N ALA A 14 12.88 3.22 6.39
CA ALA A 14 13.33 2.77 5.07
C ALA A 14 12.24 1.99 4.31
N VAL A 15 11.26 1.40 5.00
CA VAL A 15 10.16 0.65 4.37
C VAL A 15 9.08 1.61 3.87
N ALA A 16 8.70 1.45 2.61
CA ALA A 16 7.59 2.18 2.02
C ALA A 16 6.24 1.82 2.69
N PRO A 17 5.39 2.81 3.01
CA PRO A 17 4.04 2.55 3.52
C PRO A 17 3.19 1.79 2.51
N LEU A 18 2.32 0.90 3.00
CA LEU A 18 1.37 0.13 2.20
C LEU A 18 -0.04 0.42 2.70
N TRP A 19 -0.84 1.09 1.85
CA TRP A 19 -2.21 1.42 2.19
C TRP A 19 -3.13 0.19 2.10
N PRO A 20 -4.12 0.06 3.00
CA PRO A 20 -5.10 -1.01 2.94
C PRO A 20 -5.95 -0.90 1.67
N LEU A 21 -6.63 -1.99 1.28
CA LEU A 21 -7.44 -2.06 0.05
C LEU A 21 -8.42 -0.90 -0.12
N LYS A 22 -9.00 -0.39 0.98
CA LYS A 22 -9.91 0.76 0.98
C LYS A 22 -9.27 2.07 0.46
N HIS A 23 -7.96 2.20 0.53
CA HIS A 23 -7.18 3.39 0.18
C HIS A 23 -5.95 3.03 -0.68
N PHE A 24 -6.01 1.93 -1.42
CA PHE A 24 -4.85 1.42 -2.13
C PHE A 24 -4.30 2.44 -3.12
N VAL A 25 -3.00 2.71 -3.02
CA VAL A 25 -2.26 3.59 -3.92
C VAL A 25 -0.94 2.93 -4.29
N ALA A 26 -0.45 3.19 -5.49
CA ALA A 26 0.89 2.77 -5.89
C ALA A 26 1.94 3.61 -5.14
N VAL A 27 2.95 2.94 -4.58
CA VAL A 27 3.99 3.57 -3.76
C VAL A 27 5.33 3.15 -4.33
N ASN A 28 6.27 4.10 -4.41
CA ASN A 28 7.66 3.77 -4.72
C ASN A 28 8.23 2.86 -3.60
N PRO A 29 8.62 1.60 -3.89
CA PRO A 29 9.20 0.71 -2.88
C PRO A 29 10.46 1.27 -2.21
N TYR A 30 11.13 2.22 -2.87
CA TYR A 30 12.34 2.89 -2.41
C TYR A 30 12.08 4.24 -1.74
N LEU A 31 10.83 4.55 -1.35
CA LEU A 31 10.47 5.85 -0.75
C LEU A 31 11.39 6.24 0.41
N GLY A 32 11.70 5.29 1.29
CA GLY A 32 12.59 5.49 2.44
C GLY A 32 14.10 5.52 2.11
N MET A 33 14.46 5.45 0.83
CA MET A 33 15.84 5.48 0.32
C MET A 33 16.02 6.54 -0.77
N THR A 34 15.11 7.51 -0.87
CA THR A 34 15.09 8.56 -1.92
C THR A 34 16.32 9.47 -1.92
N GLU A 35 17.00 9.60 -0.78
CA GLU A 35 18.25 10.37 -0.64
C GLU A 35 19.48 9.63 -1.20
N LYS A 36 19.36 8.35 -1.56
CA LYS A 36 20.48 7.53 -2.05
C LYS A 36 20.51 7.52 -3.59
N PRO A 37 21.71 7.41 -4.19
CA PRO A 37 21.82 7.04 -5.60
C PRO A 37 21.08 5.74 -5.89
N VAL A 38 20.43 5.66 -7.05
CA VAL A 38 19.59 4.51 -7.46
C VAL A 38 20.37 3.20 -7.39
N SER A 39 21.63 3.18 -7.80
CA SER A 39 22.49 1.99 -7.75
C SER A 39 22.71 1.48 -6.33
N GLU A 40 22.91 2.38 -5.36
CA GLU A 40 23.08 2.03 -3.95
C GLU A 40 21.78 1.54 -3.32
N ALA A 41 20.66 2.24 -3.57
CA ALA A 41 19.34 1.86 -3.06
C ALA A 41 18.93 0.46 -3.56
N LEU A 42 19.16 0.17 -4.84
CA LEU A 42 18.86 -1.13 -5.45
C LEU A 42 19.75 -2.25 -4.91
N ALA A 43 21.06 -2.01 -4.80
CA ALA A 43 21.98 -3.00 -4.26
C ALA A 43 21.70 -3.32 -2.78
N GLU A 44 21.32 -2.31 -1.99
CA GLU A 44 20.91 -2.48 -0.61
C GLU A 44 19.59 -3.25 -0.49
N MET A 45 18.56 -2.87 -1.25
CA MET A 45 17.28 -3.59 -1.25
C MET A 45 17.45 -5.05 -1.67
N ALA A 46 18.22 -5.33 -2.73
CA ALA A 46 18.47 -6.69 -3.19
C ALA A 46 19.15 -7.54 -2.12
N ARG A 47 20.12 -6.97 -1.40
CA ARG A 47 20.81 -7.66 -0.31
C ARG A 47 19.93 -7.91 0.90
N LEU A 48 19.04 -6.99 1.25
CA LEU A 48 18.24 -7.10 2.46
C LEU A 48 16.94 -7.88 2.24
N SER A 49 16.33 -7.79 1.06
CA SER A 49 15.05 -8.45 0.78
C SER A 49 15.18 -9.68 -0.11
N GLY A 50 16.29 -9.84 -0.84
CA GLY A 50 16.39 -10.84 -1.90
C GLY A 50 15.55 -10.48 -3.14
N ALA A 51 15.00 -9.27 -3.21
CA ALA A 51 14.28 -8.79 -4.39
C ALA A 51 15.25 -8.46 -5.51
N ARG A 52 14.92 -8.86 -6.74
CA ARG A 52 15.71 -8.48 -7.91
C ARG A 52 15.44 -7.00 -8.23
N PRO A 53 16.48 -6.16 -8.39
CA PRO A 53 16.31 -4.73 -8.63
C PRO A 53 15.84 -4.40 -10.05
N THR A 54 16.10 -5.30 -11.00
CA THR A 54 15.77 -5.18 -12.43
C THR A 54 15.11 -6.48 -12.91
N LEU A 55 14.66 -6.48 -14.16
CA LEU A 55 14.22 -7.73 -14.81
C LEU A 55 15.44 -8.66 -14.99
N GLU A 56 15.16 -9.94 -15.25
CA GLU A 56 16.20 -10.94 -15.54
C GLU A 56 16.96 -10.61 -16.83
N ARG A 57 18.23 -10.98 -16.90
CA ARG A 57 19.07 -10.71 -18.09
C ARG A 57 18.51 -11.32 -19.37
N SER A 58 17.86 -12.48 -19.25
CA SER A 58 17.16 -13.14 -20.35
C SER A 58 16.05 -12.28 -21.00
N PHE A 59 15.43 -11.36 -20.25
CA PHE A 59 14.47 -10.40 -20.77
C PHE A 59 15.17 -9.37 -21.68
N TYR A 60 16.28 -8.81 -21.23
CA TYR A 60 17.04 -7.83 -22.01
C TYR A 60 17.70 -8.46 -23.24
N ALA A 61 18.21 -9.68 -23.14
CA ALA A 61 18.72 -10.43 -24.29
C ALA A 61 17.67 -10.58 -25.40
N LYS A 62 16.42 -10.90 -25.03
CA LYS A 62 15.29 -10.95 -25.99
C LYS A 62 14.99 -9.57 -26.58
N ALA A 63 15.10 -8.50 -25.79
CA ALA A 63 14.88 -7.14 -26.26
C ALA A 63 15.98 -6.67 -27.22
N ILE A 64 17.24 -7.04 -26.98
CA ILE A 64 18.38 -6.83 -27.89
C ILE A 64 18.15 -7.60 -29.19
N ALA A 65 17.81 -8.90 -29.11
CA ALA A 65 17.57 -9.74 -30.28
C ALA A 65 16.42 -9.23 -31.17
N LYS A 66 15.42 -8.58 -30.58
CA LYS A 66 14.30 -7.95 -31.31
C LYS A 66 14.63 -6.54 -31.86
N GLY A 67 15.84 -6.03 -31.63
CA GLY A 67 16.23 -4.66 -31.98
C GLY A 67 15.54 -3.58 -31.16
N ARG A 68 14.85 -3.95 -30.07
CA ARG A 68 14.20 -2.99 -29.17
C ARG A 68 15.23 -2.23 -28.34
N ILE A 69 16.33 -2.89 -27.99
CA ILE A 69 17.57 -2.29 -27.47
C ILE A 69 18.62 -2.37 -28.57
N THR A 70 19.26 -1.25 -28.87
CA THR A 70 20.34 -1.15 -29.86
C THR A 70 21.69 -0.96 -29.18
N GLN A 71 22.77 -1.23 -29.90
CA GLN A 71 24.13 -0.99 -29.39
C GLN A 71 24.38 0.50 -29.06
N ALA A 72 23.73 1.41 -29.78
CA ALA A 72 23.79 2.85 -29.48
C ALA A 72 23.12 3.20 -28.15
N ASP A 73 21.99 2.55 -27.82
CA ASP A 73 21.34 2.73 -26.51
C ASP A 73 22.24 2.23 -25.38
N ILE A 74 22.90 1.08 -25.57
CA ILE A 74 23.85 0.51 -24.61
C ILE A 74 25.07 1.42 -24.42
N ALA A 75 25.67 1.91 -25.51
CA ALA A 75 26.80 2.83 -25.44
C ALA A 75 26.44 4.13 -24.69
N THR A 76 25.23 4.65 -24.92
CA THR A 76 24.70 5.82 -24.20
C THR A 76 24.50 5.53 -22.71
N ALA A 77 23.96 4.36 -22.38
CA ALA A 77 23.77 3.92 -20.99
C ALA A 77 25.12 3.74 -20.25
N ILE A 78 26.13 3.16 -20.91
CA ILE A 78 27.49 3.02 -20.36
C ILE A 78 28.08 4.40 -20.05
N ALA A 79 28.01 5.34 -20.99
CA ALA A 79 28.52 6.70 -20.80
C ALA A 79 27.85 7.40 -19.60
N ALA A 80 26.54 7.22 -19.42
CA ALA A 80 25.80 7.78 -18.30
C ALA A 80 26.12 7.09 -16.95
N SER A 81 26.51 5.81 -16.96
CA SER A 81 26.81 5.04 -15.75
C SER A 81 28.13 5.43 -15.07
N GLY A 82 29.03 6.13 -15.78
CA GLY A 82 30.36 6.46 -15.27
C GLY A 82 31.30 5.25 -15.15
N THR A 83 31.04 4.17 -15.90
CA THR A 83 31.86 2.94 -15.89
C THR A 83 32.62 2.76 -17.23
N PRO A 84 33.75 3.47 -17.43
CA PRO A 84 34.42 3.52 -18.73
C PRO A 84 35.05 2.19 -19.17
N ASP A 85 35.28 1.28 -18.22
CA ASP A 85 35.91 -0.02 -18.49
C ASP A 85 34.93 -1.07 -19.07
N VAL A 86 33.63 -0.75 -19.12
CA VAL A 86 32.60 -1.65 -19.64
C VAL A 86 32.34 -1.35 -21.12
N THR A 87 32.41 -2.36 -21.98
CA THR A 87 32.12 -2.22 -23.42
C THR A 87 30.69 -2.67 -23.76
N PRO A 88 30.07 -2.14 -24.85
CA PRO A 88 28.76 -2.62 -25.30
C PRO A 88 28.74 -4.13 -25.58
N GLU A 89 29.82 -4.69 -26.14
CA GLU A 89 29.93 -6.11 -26.45
C GLU A 89 29.89 -6.95 -25.17
N ALA A 90 30.60 -6.53 -24.11
CA ALA A 90 30.60 -7.21 -22.82
C ALA A 90 29.21 -7.18 -22.15
N VAL A 91 28.46 -6.07 -22.30
CA VAL A 91 27.08 -5.97 -21.79
C VAL A 91 26.14 -6.90 -22.55
N ILE A 92 26.28 -6.99 -23.88
CA ILE A 92 25.47 -7.89 -24.72
C ILE A 92 25.76 -9.36 -24.39
N GLU A 93 27.04 -9.71 -24.24
CA GLU A 93 27.46 -11.05 -23.82
C GLU A 93 26.91 -11.39 -22.43
N ALA A 94 27.06 -10.48 -21.46
CA ALA A 94 26.56 -10.67 -20.10
C ALA A 94 25.02 -10.76 -20.03
N ALA A 95 24.30 -10.11 -20.96
CA ALA A 95 22.84 -10.26 -21.06
C ALA A 95 22.42 -11.69 -21.46
N GLY A 96 23.28 -12.40 -22.20
CA GLY A 96 23.06 -13.79 -22.60
C GLY A 96 23.46 -14.81 -21.54
N ALA A 97 24.14 -14.39 -20.47
CA ALA A 97 24.52 -15.26 -19.36
C ALA A 97 23.38 -15.39 -18.34
N ASP A 98 23.31 -16.53 -17.66
CA ASP A 98 22.36 -16.75 -16.56
C ASP A 98 22.67 -15.82 -15.38
N ASP A 99 21.66 -15.13 -14.88
CA ASP A 99 21.75 -14.24 -13.72
C ASP A 99 21.08 -14.86 -12.48
N THR A 100 21.90 -15.25 -11.49
CA THR A 100 21.42 -15.83 -10.24
C THR A 100 20.57 -14.84 -9.45
N ALA A 101 19.45 -15.30 -8.90
CA ALA A 101 18.62 -14.50 -8.01
C ALA A 101 19.42 -14.04 -6.77
N PRO A 102 19.19 -12.81 -6.28
CA PRO A 102 19.87 -12.34 -5.09
C PRO A 102 19.46 -13.17 -3.88
N VAL A 103 20.45 -13.61 -3.11
CA VAL A 103 20.23 -14.25 -1.82
C VAL A 103 20.24 -13.16 -0.75
N PRO A 104 19.16 -12.99 0.04
CA PRO A 104 19.16 -12.01 1.12
C PRO A 104 20.17 -12.39 2.19
N LEU A 105 20.63 -11.39 2.94
CA LEU A 105 21.40 -11.61 4.17
C LEU A 105 20.63 -12.56 5.10
N ALA A 106 21.26 -13.59 5.65
CA ALA A 106 20.61 -14.51 6.58
C ALA A 106 20.24 -13.82 7.90
N THR A 107 19.12 -14.20 8.50
CA THR A 107 18.75 -13.89 9.89
C THR A 107 18.96 -15.12 10.79
N PHE A 108 18.86 -14.99 12.12
CA PHE A 108 18.95 -16.17 13.00
C PHE A 108 17.83 -17.16 12.74
N ALA A 109 16.62 -16.70 12.40
CA ALA A 109 15.57 -17.61 11.91
C ALA A 109 15.98 -18.42 10.67
N ASP A 110 16.64 -17.79 9.68
CA ASP A 110 17.11 -18.48 8.46
C ASP A 110 18.15 -19.56 8.81
N LEU A 111 19.08 -19.25 9.72
CA LEU A 111 20.12 -20.17 10.18
C LEU A 111 19.56 -21.31 11.04
N ALA A 112 18.58 -21.03 11.90
CA ALA A 112 17.94 -22.05 12.74
C ALA A 112 17.23 -23.13 11.90
N LYS A 113 16.69 -22.76 10.73
CA LYS A 113 16.09 -23.72 9.78
C LYS A 113 17.09 -24.74 9.26
N ALA A 114 18.29 -24.29 8.90
CA ALA A 114 19.34 -25.15 8.36
C ALA A 114 19.77 -26.23 9.38
N SER A 115 19.80 -25.88 10.66
CA SER A 115 20.30 -26.75 11.74
C SER A 115 19.26 -27.71 12.32
N HIS A 116 17.97 -27.34 12.31
CA HIS A 116 16.92 -28.05 13.06
C HIS A 116 15.73 -28.55 12.22
N GLY A 117 15.70 -28.30 10.90
CA GLY A 117 14.69 -28.86 9.98
C GLY A 117 13.29 -28.21 10.06
N THR A 118 12.98 -27.47 11.13
CA THR A 118 11.78 -26.62 11.23
C THR A 118 11.97 -25.37 10.37
N ASP A 119 10.96 -25.01 9.56
CA ASP A 119 10.96 -23.77 8.78
C ASP A 119 10.70 -22.55 9.68
N TRP A 120 11.68 -22.20 10.51
CA TRP A 120 11.59 -21.10 11.46
C TRP A 120 11.24 -19.74 10.83
N PRO A 121 11.80 -19.34 9.67
CA PRO A 121 11.40 -18.09 9.02
C PRO A 121 9.90 -18.04 8.72
N ARG A 122 9.34 -19.15 8.22
CA ARG A 122 7.91 -19.26 7.97
C ARG A 122 7.10 -19.27 9.27
N HIS A 123 7.51 -20.06 10.25
CA HIS A 123 6.81 -20.14 11.54
C HIS A 123 6.74 -18.77 12.24
N VAL A 124 7.85 -18.05 12.30
CA VAL A 124 7.91 -16.68 12.84
C VAL A 124 6.96 -15.75 12.08
N THR A 125 7.00 -15.80 10.74
CA THR A 125 6.13 -14.96 9.89
C THR A 125 4.65 -15.28 10.11
N ASP A 126 4.27 -16.56 10.14
CA ASP A 126 2.89 -17.02 10.29
C ASP A 126 2.35 -16.65 11.69
N THR A 127 3.12 -16.91 12.76
CA THR A 127 2.70 -16.60 14.14
C THR A 127 2.57 -15.10 14.39
N ILE A 128 3.55 -14.29 13.96
CA ILE A 128 3.44 -12.83 14.06
C ILE A 128 2.26 -12.34 13.20
N SER A 129 2.07 -12.87 11.99
CA SER A 129 0.97 -12.45 11.12
C SER A 129 -0.41 -12.79 11.69
N ALA A 130 -0.56 -13.94 12.34
CA ALA A 130 -1.80 -14.33 13.01
C ALA A 130 -2.13 -13.36 14.15
N PHE A 131 -1.13 -13.03 14.98
CA PHE A 131 -1.27 -12.04 16.04
C PHE A 131 -1.67 -10.66 15.47
N LEU A 132 -0.95 -10.17 14.45
CA LEU A 132 -1.23 -8.86 13.85
C LEU A 132 -2.61 -8.81 13.18
N ALA A 133 -3.04 -9.90 12.54
CA ALA A 133 -4.38 -10.01 11.97
C ALA A 133 -5.47 -9.90 13.04
N SER A 134 -5.26 -10.49 14.21
CA SER A 134 -6.18 -10.35 15.35
C SER A 134 -6.12 -8.96 15.98
N TYR A 135 -4.92 -8.40 16.13
CA TYR A 135 -4.71 -7.11 16.81
C TYR A 135 -5.26 -5.93 15.98
N PHE A 136 -5.04 -5.94 14.67
CA PHE A 136 -5.54 -4.91 13.75
C PHE A 136 -6.93 -5.21 13.20
N ASP A 137 -7.65 -6.19 13.75
CA ASP A 137 -9.00 -6.48 13.33
C ASP A 137 -9.96 -5.36 13.75
N HIS A 138 -10.48 -4.64 12.77
CA HIS A 138 -11.48 -3.59 12.97
C HIS A 138 -12.90 -4.19 12.99
N ALA A 139 -13.15 -5.07 13.96
CA ALA A 139 -14.45 -5.68 14.27
C ALA A 139 -15.02 -6.65 13.20
N GLN A 140 -14.16 -7.40 12.50
CA GLN A 140 -14.63 -8.53 11.68
C GLN A 140 -14.73 -9.81 12.52
N ALA A 141 -13.82 -9.98 13.47
CA ALA A 141 -13.82 -11.05 14.45
C ALA A 141 -14.84 -10.78 15.56
N ARG A 142 -15.47 -11.85 16.03
CA ARG A 142 -16.48 -11.78 17.13
C ARG A 142 -15.84 -11.65 18.50
N LEU A 143 -14.60 -12.11 18.60
CA LEU A 143 -13.75 -11.98 19.78
C LEU A 143 -12.67 -10.98 19.38
N PRO A 144 -12.90 -9.68 19.58
CA PRO A 144 -11.87 -8.69 19.30
C PRO A 144 -10.69 -8.92 20.24
N HIS A 145 -9.50 -8.59 19.77
CA HIS A 145 -8.35 -8.52 20.65
C HIS A 145 -8.60 -7.44 21.72
N GLY A 146 -8.27 -7.71 22.98
CA GLY A 146 -8.41 -6.72 24.05
C GLY A 146 -7.41 -5.59 23.84
N GLU A 147 -7.88 -4.37 23.64
CA GLU A 147 -7.01 -3.19 23.49
C GLU A 147 -6.35 -2.83 24.83
N THR A 148 -5.24 -3.48 25.16
CA THR A 148 -4.42 -3.10 26.33
C THR A 148 -2.98 -2.88 25.92
N GLY A 149 -2.58 -1.61 25.83
CA GLY A 149 -1.18 -1.20 25.65
C GLY A 149 -0.70 -1.12 24.20
N SER A 150 0.62 -0.99 24.03
CA SER A 150 1.26 -0.96 22.71
C SER A 150 1.19 -2.32 22.01
N LEU A 151 1.46 -2.34 20.70
CA LEU A 151 1.42 -3.57 19.91
C LEU A 151 2.39 -4.63 20.45
N TYR A 152 3.60 -4.20 20.86
CA TYR A 152 4.59 -5.09 21.45
C TYR A 152 4.15 -5.62 22.82
N ALA A 153 3.58 -4.76 23.68
CA ALA A 153 3.14 -5.17 25.01
C ALA A 153 2.01 -6.20 24.94
N ALA A 154 1.07 -6.02 24.01
CA ALA A 154 0.02 -6.99 23.72
C ALA A 154 0.60 -8.33 23.21
N TRP A 155 1.52 -8.28 22.24
CA TRP A 155 2.20 -9.47 21.74
C TRP A 155 2.97 -10.21 22.82
N HIS A 156 3.71 -9.49 23.67
CA HIS A 156 4.54 -10.07 24.72
C HIS A 156 3.70 -10.88 25.74
N GLN A 157 2.50 -10.38 26.09
CA GLN A 157 1.57 -11.10 26.97
C GLN A 157 1.06 -12.40 26.32
N GLU A 158 0.75 -12.36 25.03
CA GLU A 158 0.27 -13.54 24.28
C GLU A 158 1.40 -14.57 24.06
N ALA A 159 2.60 -14.11 23.68
CA ALA A 159 3.78 -14.94 23.43
C ALA A 159 4.25 -15.71 24.68
N ALA A 160 4.05 -15.13 25.88
CA ALA A 160 4.33 -15.82 27.15
C ALA A 160 3.38 -17.00 27.42
N LEU A 161 2.22 -17.06 26.74
CA LEU A 161 1.20 -18.10 26.90
C LEU A 161 1.14 -19.07 25.71
N ASP A 162 1.59 -18.63 24.52
CA ASP A 162 1.51 -19.41 23.29
C ASP A 162 2.42 -20.66 23.31
N THR A 163 1.82 -21.82 23.08
CA THR A 163 2.52 -23.11 23.03
C THR A 163 3.06 -23.44 21.63
N GLY A 164 2.70 -22.68 20.60
CA GLY A 164 3.05 -22.94 19.20
C GLY A 164 4.54 -23.10 18.95
N ALA A 165 5.36 -22.23 19.55
CA ALA A 165 6.83 -22.31 19.45
C ALA A 165 7.40 -23.57 20.10
N GLU A 166 6.86 -23.99 21.26
CA GLU A 166 7.28 -25.20 21.96
C GLU A 166 6.88 -26.46 21.19
N ILE A 167 5.68 -26.47 20.60
CA ILE A 167 5.19 -27.53 19.71
C ILE A 167 6.07 -27.64 18.45
N ALA A 168 6.53 -26.51 17.91
CA ALA A 168 7.43 -26.45 16.75
C ALA A 168 8.89 -26.85 17.08
N GLY A 169 9.21 -27.06 18.35
CA GLY A 169 10.50 -27.60 18.81
C GLY A 169 11.41 -26.62 19.55
N LEU A 170 10.99 -25.37 19.78
CA LEU A 170 11.77 -24.40 20.57
C LEU A 170 11.51 -24.63 22.07
N LYS A 171 12.45 -25.30 22.74
CA LYS A 171 12.31 -25.65 24.17
C LYS A 171 12.23 -24.41 25.03
N ASN A 172 11.29 -24.40 25.98
CA ASN A 172 11.07 -23.33 26.95
C ASN A 172 10.77 -21.96 26.32
N ALA A 173 10.20 -21.93 25.10
CA ALA A 173 9.94 -20.67 24.39
C ALA A 173 9.10 -19.69 25.22
N ARG A 174 8.08 -20.18 25.93
CA ARG A 174 7.20 -19.32 26.75
C ARG A 174 7.94 -18.64 27.90
N SER A 175 8.83 -19.36 28.58
CA SER A 175 9.61 -18.76 29.66
C SER A 175 10.67 -17.81 29.14
N VAL A 176 11.21 -18.05 27.95
CA VAL A 176 12.10 -17.12 27.25
C VAL A 176 11.34 -15.83 26.93
N PHE A 177 10.18 -15.92 26.26
CA PHE A 177 9.37 -14.74 25.93
C PHE A 177 8.93 -13.99 27.18
N ALA A 178 8.49 -14.68 28.25
CA ALA A 178 8.08 -14.04 29.50
C ALA A 178 9.22 -13.30 30.24
N ALA A 179 10.49 -13.66 29.97
CA ALA A 179 11.66 -13.03 30.57
C ALA A 179 12.20 -11.85 29.75
N LEU A 180 11.66 -11.60 28.55
CA LEU A 180 12.04 -10.44 27.75
C LEU A 180 11.46 -9.15 28.35
N PRO A 181 11.99 -7.97 27.96
CA PRO A 181 11.43 -6.69 28.38
C PRO A 181 9.99 -6.54 27.93
N SER A 182 9.18 -5.85 28.73
CA SER A 182 7.76 -5.60 28.43
C SER A 182 7.53 -4.38 27.52
N THR A 183 8.56 -3.58 27.24
CA THR A 183 8.51 -2.42 26.35
C THR A 183 9.32 -2.68 25.08
N ALA A 184 8.89 -2.07 23.97
CA ALA A 184 9.59 -2.22 22.69
C ALA A 184 10.97 -1.55 22.70
N GLU A 185 11.09 -0.40 23.35
CA GLU A 185 12.34 0.35 23.50
C GLU A 185 13.41 -0.48 24.21
N ASP A 186 13.07 -1.08 25.35
CA ASP A 186 13.99 -1.90 26.13
C ASP A 186 14.34 -3.19 25.39
N MET A 187 13.37 -3.80 24.70
CA MET A 187 13.58 -4.98 23.86
C MET A 187 14.57 -4.69 22.72
N ILE A 188 14.44 -3.56 22.03
CA ILE A 188 15.36 -3.13 20.97
C ILE A 188 16.76 -2.89 21.53
N ALA A 189 16.87 -2.20 22.68
CA ALA A 189 18.15 -1.93 23.31
C ALA A 189 18.86 -3.22 23.76
N GLN A 190 18.12 -4.13 24.40
CA GLN A 190 18.65 -5.43 24.83
C GLN A 190 19.03 -6.31 23.63
N ALA A 191 18.23 -6.32 22.56
CA ALA A 191 18.56 -7.07 21.35
C ALA A 191 19.85 -6.60 20.70
N ALA A 192 20.07 -5.28 20.59
CA ALA A 192 21.31 -4.73 20.06
C ALA A 192 22.53 -5.22 20.86
N GLN A 193 22.43 -5.22 22.19
CA GLN A 193 23.49 -5.70 23.07
C GLN A 193 23.72 -7.21 22.95
N MET A 194 22.66 -8.02 22.93
CA MET A 194 22.76 -9.48 22.88
C MET A 194 23.25 -10.00 21.52
N ILE A 195 22.88 -9.32 20.44
CA ILE A 195 23.32 -9.64 19.08
C ILE A 195 24.75 -9.10 18.84
N GLY A 196 25.15 -8.03 19.53
CA GLY A 196 26.48 -7.44 19.44
C GLY A 196 26.68 -6.56 18.20
N LEU A 197 25.61 -5.90 17.74
CA LEU A 197 25.62 -5.02 16.57
C LEU A 197 25.42 -3.56 16.97
N GLU A 198 26.14 -2.66 16.31
CA GLU A 198 26.07 -1.23 16.54
C GLU A 198 26.02 -0.43 15.23
N GLY A 199 25.59 0.83 15.32
CA GLY A 199 25.59 1.79 14.21
C GLY A 199 24.89 1.27 12.94
N ARG A 200 25.57 1.40 11.80
CA ARG A 200 25.03 1.03 10.48
C ARG A 200 24.79 -0.47 10.31
N ALA A 201 25.55 -1.33 11.00
CA ALA A 201 25.35 -2.77 10.94
C ALA A 201 24.04 -3.15 11.66
N TRP A 202 23.76 -2.51 12.80
CA TRP A 202 22.49 -2.65 13.52
C TRP A 202 21.31 -2.14 12.68
N GLU A 203 21.39 -0.93 12.12
CA GLU A 203 20.34 -0.37 11.25
C GLU A 203 19.99 -1.32 10.09
N ARG A 204 21.00 -1.85 9.39
CA ARG A 204 20.81 -2.81 8.28
C ARG A 204 20.19 -4.12 8.75
N TYR A 205 20.56 -4.60 9.92
CA TYR A 205 19.95 -5.81 10.47
C TYR A 205 18.47 -5.57 10.79
N CYS A 206 18.14 -4.46 11.44
CA CYS A 206 16.76 -4.07 11.67
C CYS A 206 15.98 -3.94 10.35
N GLN A 207 16.57 -3.35 9.31
CA GLN A 207 15.96 -3.27 7.98
C GLN A 207 15.71 -4.65 7.38
N ARG A 208 16.69 -5.55 7.43
CA ARG A 208 16.53 -6.95 6.99
C ARG A 208 15.37 -7.64 7.68
N LEU A 209 15.21 -7.42 8.99
CA LEU A 209 14.14 -8.01 9.78
C LEU A 209 12.77 -7.47 9.38
N VAL A 210 12.60 -6.15 9.24
CA VAL A 210 11.30 -5.60 8.78
C VAL A 210 11.00 -5.98 7.33
N LEU A 211 12.00 -6.08 6.45
CA LEU A 211 11.82 -6.53 5.07
C LEU A 211 11.48 -8.02 4.95
N SER A 212 11.67 -8.81 6.02
CA SER A 212 11.18 -10.20 6.08
C SER A 212 9.64 -10.28 6.20
N MET A 213 8.98 -9.17 6.52
CA MET A 213 7.52 -9.09 6.68
C MET A 213 6.92 -7.93 5.86
N PRO A 214 7.08 -7.93 4.52
CA PRO A 214 6.83 -6.74 3.70
C PRO A 214 5.40 -6.19 3.81
N GLY A 215 4.38 -7.05 3.92
CA GLY A 215 2.99 -6.61 4.07
C GLY A 215 2.75 -5.86 5.39
N TRP A 216 3.11 -6.48 6.51
CA TRP A 216 2.91 -5.90 7.85
C TRP A 216 3.83 -4.71 8.13
N SER A 217 5.06 -4.76 7.66
CA SER A 217 5.98 -3.63 7.72
C SER A 217 5.44 -2.45 6.92
N GLY A 218 4.94 -2.68 5.70
CA GLY A 218 4.27 -1.63 4.92
C GLY A 218 3.02 -1.09 5.64
N TYR A 219 2.19 -1.96 6.23
CA TYR A 219 0.98 -1.53 6.93
C TYR A 219 1.27 -0.70 8.19
N THR A 220 2.21 -1.12 9.03
CA THR A 220 2.61 -0.36 10.22
C THR A 220 3.29 0.96 9.85
N ARG A 221 3.99 1.02 8.71
CA ARG A 221 4.49 2.27 8.12
C ARG A 221 3.36 3.18 7.62
N TYR A 222 2.30 2.61 7.07
CA TYR A 222 1.08 3.35 6.75
C TYR A 222 0.46 3.98 8.01
N LEU A 223 0.40 3.26 9.14
CA LEU A 223 -0.13 3.80 10.39
C LEU A 223 0.70 4.99 10.90
N LEU A 224 2.03 4.90 10.84
CA LEU A 224 2.88 6.04 11.17
C LEU A 224 2.64 7.21 10.23
N TRP A 225 2.58 6.97 8.92
CA TRP A 225 2.32 8.02 7.94
C TRP A 225 1.00 8.74 8.21
N GLN A 226 -0.06 7.99 8.49
CA GLN A 226 -1.38 8.56 8.79
C GLN A 226 -1.35 9.36 10.09
N ALA A 227 -0.64 8.89 11.12
CA ALA A 227 -0.48 9.64 12.36
C ALA A 227 0.27 10.96 12.12
N GLU A 228 1.38 10.92 11.39
CA GLU A 228 2.20 12.11 11.06
C GLU A 228 1.40 13.13 10.23
N LEU A 229 0.59 12.66 9.26
CA LEU A 229 -0.28 13.51 8.45
C LEU A 229 -1.27 14.32 9.31
N HIS A 230 -1.66 13.78 10.46
CA HIS A 230 -2.56 14.44 11.41
C HIS A 230 -1.83 15.03 12.64
N GLY A 231 -0.51 15.23 12.55
CA GLY A 231 0.30 15.85 13.61
C GLY A 231 0.61 14.95 14.81
N GLY A 232 0.32 13.65 14.72
CA GLY A 232 0.63 12.63 15.73
C GLY A 232 1.81 11.74 15.35
N THR A 233 1.97 10.63 16.07
CA THR A 233 2.96 9.59 15.79
C THR A 233 2.39 8.21 16.12
N SER A 234 2.97 7.15 15.56
CA SER A 234 2.60 5.76 15.83
C SER A 234 3.83 4.92 16.12
N THR A 235 3.79 4.12 17.19
CA THR A 235 4.87 3.19 17.54
C THR A 235 4.75 1.84 16.83
N ALA A 236 3.67 1.57 16.08
CA ALA A 236 3.37 0.25 15.55
C ALA A 236 4.49 -0.37 14.71
N ALA A 237 5.21 0.45 13.92
CA ALA A 237 6.33 -0.04 13.11
C ALA A 237 7.55 -0.42 13.97
N ARG A 238 7.82 0.35 15.04
CA ARG A 238 8.85 0.03 16.02
C ARG A 238 8.48 -1.21 16.81
N ASP A 239 7.24 -1.30 17.25
CA ASP A 239 6.71 -2.45 18.00
C ASP A 239 6.82 -3.74 17.17
N LEU A 240 6.51 -3.70 15.88
CA LEU A 240 6.69 -4.84 14.97
C LEU A 240 8.16 -5.29 14.89
N LEU A 241 9.10 -4.34 14.79
CA LEU A 241 10.53 -4.66 14.81
C LEU A 241 10.95 -5.28 16.15
N ALA A 242 10.44 -4.76 17.28
CA ALA A 242 10.71 -5.34 18.60
C ALA A 242 10.19 -6.78 18.72
N ILE A 243 8.99 -7.06 18.21
CA ILE A 243 8.43 -8.43 18.12
C ILE A 243 9.37 -9.32 17.30
N ARG A 244 9.81 -8.85 16.14
CA ARG A 244 10.69 -9.63 15.25
C ARG A 244 12.07 -9.88 15.88
N LEU A 245 12.61 -8.92 16.63
CA LEU A 245 13.86 -9.05 17.39
C LEU A 245 13.72 -10.01 18.57
N ALA A 246 12.59 -10.01 19.27
CA ALA A 246 12.32 -10.96 20.34
C ALA A 246 12.40 -12.41 19.84
N TRP A 247 11.89 -12.68 18.63
CA TRP A 247 12.07 -13.97 17.96
C TRP A 247 13.52 -14.29 17.60
N GLU A 248 14.32 -13.29 17.18
CA GLU A 248 15.76 -13.50 16.94
C GLU A 248 16.49 -13.92 18.21
N ILE A 249 16.18 -13.29 19.35
CA ILE A 249 16.74 -13.68 20.65
C ILE A 249 16.28 -15.08 21.05
N ALA A 250 14.99 -15.38 20.90
CA ALA A 250 14.45 -16.69 21.26
C ALA A 250 15.06 -17.84 20.44
N LEU A 251 15.38 -17.58 19.17
CA LEU A 251 16.00 -18.55 18.26
C LEU A 251 17.53 -18.61 18.37
N ARG A 252 18.17 -17.61 19.01
CA ARG A 252 19.63 -17.53 19.15
C ARG A 252 20.29 -18.82 19.67
N PRO A 253 19.71 -19.59 20.63
CA PRO A 253 20.30 -20.84 21.10
C PRO A 253 20.36 -21.96 20.04
N LEU A 254 19.58 -21.86 18.95
CA LEU A 254 19.56 -22.81 17.84
C LEU A 254 20.61 -22.50 16.76
N VAL A 255 21.32 -21.38 16.89
CA VAL A 255 22.28 -20.87 15.90
C VAL A 255 23.70 -21.00 16.46
N SER A 256 24.62 -21.56 15.67
CA SER A 256 26.01 -21.68 16.08
C SER A 256 26.68 -20.31 16.22
N TYR A 257 27.76 -20.22 17.00
CA TYR A 257 28.50 -18.96 17.12
C TYR A 257 29.10 -18.52 15.78
N ALA A 258 29.66 -19.48 15.01
CA ALA A 258 30.24 -19.20 13.70
C ALA A 258 29.21 -18.65 12.71
N ASP A 259 28.02 -19.26 12.62
CA ASP A 259 26.98 -18.77 11.70
C ASP A 259 26.48 -17.35 12.10
N ALA A 260 26.43 -17.08 13.40
CA ALA A 260 26.06 -15.75 13.89
C ALA A 260 27.15 -14.69 13.55
N GLU A 261 28.43 -15.05 13.64
CA GLU A 261 29.53 -14.19 13.21
C GLU A 261 29.49 -13.92 11.70
N ASP A 262 29.14 -14.92 10.88
CA ASP A 262 29.03 -14.76 9.42
C ASP A 262 27.94 -13.75 9.03
N VAL A 263 26.80 -13.74 9.74
CA VAL A 263 25.75 -12.72 9.55
C VAL A 263 26.29 -11.32 9.86
N VAL A 264 27.02 -11.18 10.97
CA VAL A 264 27.63 -9.91 11.42
C VAL A 264 28.69 -9.43 10.42
N ALA A 265 29.56 -10.33 9.94
CA ALA A 265 30.55 -10.06 8.91
C ALA A 265 29.89 -9.63 7.59
N GLY A 266 28.77 -10.29 7.23
CA GLY A 266 27.93 -9.88 6.12
C GLY A 266 27.52 -8.42 6.24
N LEU A 267 26.89 -8.01 7.33
CA LEU A 267 26.38 -6.64 7.52
C LEU A 267 27.43 -5.52 7.35
N THR A 268 28.68 -5.82 7.69
CA THR A 268 29.80 -4.87 7.69
C THR A 268 30.59 -4.83 6.38
N THR A 269 30.48 -5.87 5.55
CA THR A 269 31.22 -5.96 4.28
C THR A 269 30.74 -4.90 3.27
N LYS A 270 31.68 -4.07 2.77
CA LYS A 270 31.46 -3.11 1.68
C LYS A 270 31.17 -3.85 0.37
N GLN A 271 30.16 -3.39 -0.36
CA GLN A 271 29.70 -4.05 -1.57
C GLN A 271 30.57 -3.73 -2.78
N GLY A 272 30.78 -4.73 -3.65
CA GLY A 272 31.16 -4.52 -5.03
C GLY A 272 29.94 -4.16 -5.89
N THR A 273 30.18 -3.60 -7.08
CA THR A 273 29.17 -3.12 -8.02
C THR A 273 28.47 -4.28 -8.76
N HIS A 274 27.75 -5.12 -8.01
CA HIS A 274 27.16 -6.38 -8.51
C HIS A 274 26.05 -6.17 -9.57
N TRP A 275 25.47 -4.97 -9.65
CA TRP A 275 24.32 -4.67 -10.51
C TRP A 275 24.63 -3.72 -11.67
N THR A 276 25.89 -3.36 -11.91
CA THR A 276 26.25 -2.37 -12.94
C THR A 276 25.72 -2.76 -14.32
N ILE A 277 25.96 -4.01 -14.75
CA ILE A 277 25.49 -4.50 -16.05
C ILE A 277 23.96 -4.45 -16.13
N ASP A 278 23.26 -4.88 -15.08
CA ASP A 278 21.80 -4.92 -15.03
C ASP A 278 21.19 -3.50 -15.10
N LEU A 279 21.81 -2.52 -14.43
CA LEU A 279 21.40 -1.12 -14.50
C LEU A 279 21.68 -0.50 -15.87
N ILE A 280 22.78 -0.86 -16.52
CA ILE A 280 23.08 -0.44 -17.89
C ILE A 280 22.02 -1.03 -18.84
N LEU A 281 21.68 -2.31 -18.71
CA LEU A 281 20.65 -2.97 -19.51
C LEU A 281 19.26 -2.33 -19.30
N GLN A 282 18.89 -2.06 -18.05
CA GLN A 282 17.65 -1.35 -17.73
C GLN A 282 17.61 0.05 -18.34
N SER A 283 18.69 0.82 -18.20
CA SER A 283 18.80 2.16 -18.78
C SER A 283 18.74 2.13 -20.31
N ALA A 284 19.41 1.16 -20.95
CA ALA A 284 19.36 0.97 -22.40
C ALA A 284 17.95 0.59 -22.90
N PHE A 285 17.20 -0.20 -22.11
CA PHE A 285 15.80 -0.52 -22.41
C PHE A 285 14.89 0.71 -22.39
N GLU A 286 15.06 1.58 -21.39
CA GLU A 286 14.36 2.85 -21.25
C GLU A 286 14.75 3.83 -22.36
N LEU A 287 16.04 3.95 -22.69
CA LEU A 287 16.53 4.78 -23.79
C LEU A 287 15.93 4.35 -25.14
N GLY A 288 15.88 3.04 -25.40
CA GLY A 288 15.21 2.56 -26.61
C GLY A 288 13.71 2.92 -26.64
N TRP A 289 13.04 2.97 -25.48
CA TRP A 289 11.63 3.39 -25.40
C TRP A 289 11.51 4.88 -25.74
N GLN A 290 12.38 5.69 -25.14
CA GLN A 290 12.42 7.13 -25.34
C GLN A 290 12.72 7.48 -26.80
N ARG A 291 13.64 6.76 -27.45
CA ARG A 291 13.92 6.89 -28.89
C ARG A 291 12.67 6.63 -29.71
N ASP A 292 12.00 5.49 -29.48
CA ASP A 292 10.80 5.12 -30.25
C ASP A 292 9.65 6.11 -30.02
N LEU A 293 9.50 6.62 -28.79
CA LEU A 293 8.51 7.64 -28.45
C LEU A 293 8.86 8.99 -29.10
N ALA A 294 10.11 9.43 -29.02
CA ALA A 294 10.57 10.67 -29.60
C ALA A 294 10.40 10.66 -31.13
N ALA A 295 10.63 9.51 -31.79
CA ALA A 295 10.39 9.35 -33.21
C ALA A 295 8.90 9.55 -33.58
N LYS A 296 7.96 9.11 -32.73
CA LYS A 296 6.53 9.35 -32.93
C LYS A 296 6.15 10.82 -32.83
N PHE A 297 6.78 11.58 -31.93
CA PHE A 297 6.56 13.02 -31.82
C PHE A 297 7.24 13.83 -32.94
N ALA A 298 8.38 13.35 -33.45
CA ALA A 298 9.08 13.97 -34.57
C ALA A 298 8.42 13.68 -35.93
N ALA A 299 7.58 12.65 -36.02
CA ALA A 299 6.83 12.35 -37.22
C ALA A 299 5.84 13.51 -37.52
N PRO A 300 5.67 13.92 -38.79
CA PRO A 300 4.67 14.91 -39.16
C PRO A 300 3.30 14.45 -38.66
N ALA A 301 2.57 15.32 -37.95
CA ALA A 301 1.21 15.02 -37.51
C ALA A 301 0.37 14.65 -38.74
N GLN A 302 -0.12 13.41 -38.81
CA GLN A 302 -0.93 12.91 -39.93
C GLN A 302 -2.34 13.50 -39.95
N THR A 303 -2.71 14.24 -38.92
CA THR A 303 -3.96 14.96 -38.84
C THR A 303 -3.67 16.45 -38.88
N ASP A 304 -4.19 17.12 -39.91
CA ASP A 304 -4.73 18.47 -39.78
C ASP A 304 -5.79 18.41 -38.67
N ILE A 305 -5.35 18.41 -37.41
CA ILE A 305 -6.17 18.91 -36.33
C ILE A 305 -6.19 20.41 -36.61
N SER A 306 -7.03 20.80 -37.58
CA SER A 306 -7.55 22.16 -37.62
C SER A 306 -7.95 22.42 -36.19
N GLN A 307 -7.20 23.29 -35.52
CA GLN A 307 -7.61 23.86 -34.26
C GLN A 307 -8.94 24.51 -34.58
N THR A 308 -10.03 23.78 -34.42
CA THR A 308 -11.36 24.31 -34.55
C THR A 308 -11.43 25.32 -33.42
N THR A 309 -11.21 26.59 -33.76
CA THR A 309 -11.49 27.75 -32.92
C THR A 309 -12.98 27.84 -32.58
N ALA A 310 -13.80 26.94 -33.14
CA ALA A 310 -15.18 26.72 -32.79
C ALA A 310 -15.28 26.16 -31.37
N ARG A 311 -16.15 26.78 -30.58
CA ARG A 311 -16.48 26.36 -29.21
C ARG A 311 -17.09 24.94 -29.22
N PRO A 312 -16.69 24.04 -28.30
CA PRO A 312 -17.23 22.68 -28.27
C PRO A 312 -18.73 22.67 -27.93
N SER A 313 -19.44 21.65 -28.44
CA SER A 313 -20.85 21.36 -28.11
C SER A 313 -21.00 20.95 -26.64
N LEU A 314 -20.02 20.19 -26.14
CA LEU A 314 -19.93 19.66 -24.80
C LEU A 314 -18.48 19.70 -24.36
N GLN A 315 -18.22 20.13 -23.13
CA GLN A 315 -16.91 19.99 -22.51
C GLN A 315 -17.05 19.14 -21.25
N ALA A 316 -16.38 17.99 -21.23
CA ALA A 316 -16.52 17.01 -20.16
C ALA A 316 -15.16 16.69 -19.50
N ALA A 317 -15.09 16.86 -18.18
CA ALA A 317 -13.90 16.56 -17.40
C ALA A 317 -13.98 15.14 -16.83
N PHE A 318 -12.91 14.37 -17.04
CA PHE A 318 -12.76 13.00 -16.55
C PHE A 318 -11.48 12.87 -15.71
N CYS A 319 -11.40 11.79 -14.93
CA CYS A 319 -10.14 11.43 -14.29
C CYS A 319 -9.06 11.20 -15.37
N ILE A 320 -7.85 11.74 -15.16
CA ILE A 320 -6.68 11.58 -16.06
C ILE A 320 -6.18 10.14 -16.15
N ASP A 321 -6.66 9.27 -15.26
CA ASP A 321 -6.41 7.84 -15.29
C ASP A 321 -6.78 7.22 -16.65
N VAL A 322 -5.89 6.33 -17.15
CA VAL A 322 -6.04 5.66 -18.45
C VAL A 322 -7.32 4.84 -18.59
N ARG A 323 -7.96 4.45 -17.47
CA ARG A 323 -9.25 3.76 -17.48
C ARG A 323 -10.38 4.64 -18.01
N SER A 324 -10.29 5.97 -17.86
CA SER A 324 -11.26 6.91 -18.43
C SER A 324 -11.05 7.10 -19.94
N GLU A 325 -9.88 6.76 -20.48
CA GLU A 325 -9.49 7.09 -21.85
C GLU A 325 -10.42 6.44 -22.88
N VAL A 326 -10.81 5.17 -22.67
CA VAL A 326 -11.74 4.47 -23.56
C VAL A 326 -13.09 5.19 -23.63
N PHE A 327 -13.60 5.67 -22.49
CA PHE A 327 -14.87 6.40 -22.44
C PHE A 327 -14.74 7.77 -23.14
N ARG A 328 -13.64 8.48 -22.90
CA ARG A 328 -13.34 9.77 -23.54
C ARG A 328 -13.29 9.65 -25.06
N ARG A 329 -12.51 8.69 -25.57
CA ARG A 329 -12.40 8.45 -27.02
C ARG A 329 -13.75 8.02 -27.61
N ALA A 330 -14.53 7.21 -26.92
CA ALA A 330 -15.87 6.81 -27.37
C ALA A 330 -16.83 8.02 -27.44
N LEU A 331 -16.81 8.91 -26.45
CA LEU A 331 -17.61 10.14 -26.46
C LEU A 331 -17.26 11.04 -27.64
N GLU A 332 -15.97 11.29 -27.87
CA GLU A 332 -15.49 12.12 -28.99
C GLU A 332 -15.71 11.46 -30.36
N THR A 333 -15.81 10.12 -30.41
CA THR A 333 -16.17 9.40 -31.63
C THR A 333 -17.66 9.59 -31.98
N VAL A 334 -18.53 9.61 -30.95
CA VAL A 334 -19.97 9.81 -31.13
C VAL A 334 -20.30 11.28 -31.39
N ASP A 335 -19.63 12.20 -30.70
CA ASP A 335 -19.74 13.64 -30.92
C ASP A 335 -18.35 14.25 -31.17
N PRO A 336 -17.95 14.42 -32.44
CA PRO A 336 -16.68 15.06 -32.80
C PRO A 336 -16.57 16.53 -32.40
N ALA A 337 -17.69 17.19 -32.02
CA ALA A 337 -17.68 18.55 -31.48
C ALA A 337 -17.57 18.60 -29.96
N ALA A 338 -17.62 17.44 -29.28
CA ALA A 338 -17.37 17.34 -27.85
C ALA A 338 -15.86 17.36 -27.57
N GLU A 339 -15.49 17.98 -26.46
CA GLU A 339 -14.12 18.02 -25.95
C GLU A 339 -14.05 17.32 -24.60
N THR A 340 -13.09 16.41 -24.43
CA THR A 340 -12.83 15.79 -23.12
C THR A 340 -11.49 16.19 -22.55
N ILE A 341 -11.48 16.56 -21.26
CA ILE A 341 -10.26 16.91 -20.53
C ILE A 341 -9.98 15.89 -19.43
N GLY A 342 -8.69 15.61 -19.19
CA GLY A 342 -8.24 14.74 -18.11
C GLY A 342 -7.74 15.57 -16.92
N PHE A 343 -8.22 15.27 -15.72
CA PHE A 343 -7.78 15.94 -14.49
C PHE A 343 -7.67 14.94 -13.32
N ALA A 344 -6.97 15.28 -12.24
CA ALA A 344 -6.88 14.41 -11.07
C ALA A 344 -8.29 14.13 -10.48
N GLY A 345 -8.60 12.87 -10.16
CA GLY A 345 -9.98 12.42 -9.90
C GLY A 345 -10.73 13.04 -8.70
N PHE A 346 -10.07 13.83 -7.85
CA PHE A 346 -10.71 14.60 -6.77
C PHE A 346 -11.14 16.01 -7.19
N PHE A 347 -10.86 16.39 -8.45
CA PHE A 347 -11.29 17.65 -9.08
C PHE A 347 -10.94 18.92 -8.28
N GLY A 348 -9.86 18.89 -7.50
CA GLY A 348 -9.41 20.05 -6.71
C GLY A 348 -10.18 20.26 -5.40
N ALA A 349 -11.14 19.40 -5.08
CA ALA A 349 -11.94 19.48 -3.87
C ALA A 349 -11.53 18.39 -2.87
N ALA A 350 -10.55 18.67 -2.01
CA ALA A 350 -10.19 17.77 -0.93
C ALA A 350 -11.23 17.84 0.20
N ILE A 351 -12.21 16.93 0.16
CA ILE A 351 -13.35 16.90 1.10
C ILE A 351 -13.47 15.56 1.81
N SER A 352 -14.04 15.57 3.01
CA SER A 352 -14.55 14.37 3.67
C SER A 352 -16.05 14.30 3.45
N TYR A 353 -16.61 13.14 3.13
CA TYR A 353 -18.02 12.97 2.83
C TYR A 353 -18.73 12.16 3.91
N THR A 354 -19.81 12.70 4.50
CA THR A 354 -20.62 12.05 5.53
C THR A 354 -21.98 11.65 4.95
N PRO A 355 -22.24 10.35 4.70
CA PRO A 355 -23.54 9.89 4.26
C PRO A 355 -24.61 10.09 5.35
N LEU A 356 -25.84 10.38 4.95
CA LEU A 356 -26.93 10.66 5.87
C LEU A 356 -27.18 9.42 6.76
N GLY A 357 -27.36 9.59 8.07
CA GLY A 357 -27.68 8.48 8.98
C GLY A 357 -26.54 7.46 9.22
N ARG A 358 -25.34 7.70 8.68
CA ARG A 358 -24.13 6.93 8.99
C ARG A 358 -23.22 7.72 9.93
N PRO A 359 -22.53 7.06 10.88
CA PRO A 359 -21.68 7.75 11.85
C PRO A 359 -20.32 8.17 11.28
N ASN A 360 -19.85 7.53 10.21
CA ASN A 360 -18.50 7.69 9.70
C ASN A 360 -18.47 8.48 8.40
N SER A 361 -17.54 9.42 8.31
CA SER A 361 -17.18 10.11 7.07
C SER A 361 -16.12 9.33 6.29
N GLY A 362 -16.04 9.56 4.98
CA GLY A 362 -15.01 9.00 4.11
C GLY A 362 -14.33 10.08 3.29
N ASP A 363 -13.01 10.14 3.37
CA ASP A 363 -12.21 11.14 2.67
C ASP A 363 -12.23 10.91 1.15
N GLN A 364 -12.53 11.97 0.41
CA GLN A 364 -12.61 12.04 -1.05
C GLN A 364 -11.43 12.84 -1.61
N CYS A 365 -10.21 12.47 -1.21
CA CYS A 365 -8.98 13.11 -1.65
C CYS A 365 -7.84 12.09 -1.76
N PRO A 366 -6.74 12.44 -2.46
CA PRO A 366 -5.52 11.65 -2.40
C PRO A 366 -5.09 11.38 -0.96
N VAL A 367 -4.61 10.17 -0.68
CA VAL A 367 -4.25 9.69 0.67
C VAL A 367 -3.11 10.47 1.35
N LEU A 368 -2.48 11.38 0.61
CA LEU A 368 -1.41 12.27 1.07
C LEU A 368 -1.94 13.64 1.52
N LEU A 369 -3.24 13.90 1.35
CA LEU A 369 -3.88 15.16 1.68
C LEU A 369 -4.89 14.95 2.82
N THR A 370 -4.98 15.93 3.71
CA THR A 370 -6.07 16.04 4.68
C THR A 370 -7.20 16.83 4.04
N PRO A 371 -8.46 16.38 4.14
CA PRO A 371 -9.61 17.17 3.72
C PRO A 371 -9.68 18.54 4.38
N ALA A 372 -10.00 19.57 3.60
CA ALA A 372 -10.21 20.92 4.12
C ALA A 372 -11.65 21.15 4.61
N TYR A 373 -12.61 20.38 4.08
CA TYR A 373 -14.04 20.54 4.35
C TYR A 373 -14.71 19.19 4.56
N THR A 374 -15.75 19.15 5.39
CA THR A 374 -16.61 17.96 5.55
C THR A 374 -17.97 18.25 4.94
N ILE A 375 -18.38 17.47 3.93
CA ILE A 375 -19.65 17.60 3.22
C ILE A 375 -20.61 16.51 3.70
N ALA A 376 -21.73 16.92 4.27
CA ALA A 376 -22.79 16.00 4.69
C ALA A 376 -23.85 15.82 3.59
N GLU A 377 -24.34 14.59 3.47
CA GLU A 377 -25.53 14.28 2.69
C GLU A 377 -26.79 14.75 3.45
N THR A 378 -27.77 15.26 2.70
CA THR A 378 -29.07 15.68 3.22
C THR A 378 -30.17 15.02 2.40
N ALA A 379 -31.35 14.87 2.99
CA ALA A 379 -32.57 14.47 2.31
C ALA A 379 -33.58 15.61 2.39
N GLY A 380 -34.64 15.54 1.58
CA GLY A 380 -35.73 16.53 1.61
C GLY A 380 -36.47 16.59 2.96
N ASP A 381 -36.47 15.50 3.74
CA ASP A 381 -37.10 15.41 5.05
C ASP A 381 -36.06 15.28 6.20
N PRO A 382 -36.12 16.14 7.24
CA PRO A 382 -35.22 16.07 8.40
C PRO A 382 -35.23 14.73 9.15
N GLY A 383 -36.35 13.98 9.15
CA GLY A 383 -36.49 12.72 9.87
C GLY A 383 -35.77 11.53 9.21
N THR A 384 -35.48 11.64 7.90
CA THR A 384 -34.93 10.55 7.08
C THR A 384 -33.61 10.02 7.62
N GLY A 385 -32.75 10.89 8.16
CA GLY A 385 -31.45 10.47 8.70
C GLY A 385 -31.56 9.58 9.95
N ALA A 386 -32.46 9.91 10.87
CA ALA A 386 -32.69 9.11 12.07
C ALA A 386 -33.32 7.75 11.71
N THR A 387 -34.29 7.75 10.78
CA THR A 387 -34.91 6.52 10.26
C THR A 387 -33.89 5.61 9.59
N ARG A 388 -33.02 6.15 8.72
CA ARG A 388 -31.96 5.37 8.08
C ARG A 388 -30.98 4.80 9.11
N GLN A 389 -30.58 5.60 10.10
CA GLN A 389 -29.69 5.14 11.16
C GLN A 389 -30.30 3.98 11.95
N ALA A 390 -31.59 4.06 12.31
CA ALA A 390 -32.31 3.00 12.98
C ALA A 390 -32.37 1.73 12.12
N ALA A 391 -32.74 1.86 10.84
CA ALA A 391 -32.79 0.74 9.89
C ALA A 391 -31.42 0.06 9.73
N LEU A 392 -30.34 0.84 9.60
CA LEU A 392 -28.96 0.33 9.50
C LEU A 392 -28.55 -0.39 10.79
N ARG A 393 -28.85 0.16 11.96
CA ARG A 393 -28.59 -0.49 13.26
C ARG A 393 -29.35 -1.82 13.38
N SER A 394 -30.63 -1.84 13.02
CA SER A 394 -31.44 -3.07 13.02
C SER A 394 -30.88 -4.11 12.05
N SER A 395 -30.47 -3.69 10.85
CA SER A 395 -29.86 -4.59 9.86
C SER A 395 -28.54 -5.17 10.33
N THR A 396 -27.71 -4.35 11.01
CA THR A 396 -26.43 -4.75 11.58
C THR A 396 -26.66 -5.73 12.73
N ALA A 397 -27.56 -5.41 13.66
CA ALA A 397 -27.91 -6.29 14.78
C ALA A 397 -28.46 -7.64 14.29
N TRP A 398 -29.31 -7.63 13.26
CA TRP A 398 -29.83 -8.85 12.63
C TRP A 398 -28.73 -9.65 11.94
N GLY A 399 -27.80 -8.98 11.26
CA GLY A 399 -26.59 -9.60 10.69
C GLY A 399 -25.74 -10.28 11.76
N SER A 400 -25.44 -9.55 12.84
CA SER A 400 -24.69 -10.07 13.99
C SER A 400 -25.39 -11.25 14.65
N PHE A 401 -26.72 -11.22 14.77
CA PHE A 401 -27.51 -12.36 15.26
C PHE A 401 -27.39 -13.59 14.35
N LYS A 402 -27.55 -13.45 13.03
CA LYS A 402 -27.40 -14.60 12.10
C LYS A 402 -26.01 -15.20 12.13
N GLN A 403 -25.01 -14.35 12.36
CA GLN A 403 -23.64 -14.79 12.35
C GLN A 403 -23.25 -15.38 13.69
N ALA A 404 -23.73 -14.90 14.83
CA ALA A 404 -23.27 -15.32 16.16
C ALA A 404 -23.19 -16.85 16.37
N ALA A 405 -22.18 -17.27 17.13
CA ALA A 405 -21.80 -18.70 17.25
C ALA A 405 -22.94 -19.59 17.77
N VAL A 406 -23.81 -19.04 18.61
CA VAL A 406 -24.92 -19.77 19.25
C VAL A 406 -26.18 -19.78 18.37
N SER A 407 -26.38 -18.78 17.52
CA SER A 407 -27.62 -18.59 16.75
C SER A 407 -27.51 -18.92 15.28
N SER A 408 -26.29 -19.01 14.73
CA SER A 408 -26.08 -19.28 13.29
C SER A 408 -26.65 -20.63 12.83
N PHE A 409 -26.37 -21.71 13.56
CA PHE A 409 -26.91 -23.04 13.23
C PHE A 409 -28.43 -23.08 13.38
N GLY A 410 -28.97 -22.63 14.52
CA GLY A 410 -30.42 -22.59 14.75
C GLY A 410 -31.17 -21.70 13.75
N TYR A 411 -30.57 -20.59 13.32
CA TYR A 411 -31.12 -19.72 12.28
C TYR A 411 -31.22 -20.44 10.93
N VAL A 412 -30.14 -21.10 10.50
CA VAL A 412 -30.11 -21.83 9.23
C VAL A 412 -31.08 -23.02 9.27
N GLU A 413 -31.13 -23.76 10.37
CA GLU A 413 -32.04 -24.91 10.51
C GLU A 413 -33.52 -24.49 10.52
N THR A 414 -33.85 -23.39 11.21
CA THR A 414 -35.24 -22.95 11.38
C THR A 414 -35.77 -22.20 10.16
N LEU A 415 -34.95 -21.34 9.55
CA LEU A 415 -35.39 -20.41 8.50
C LEU A 415 -34.77 -20.69 7.12
N GLY A 416 -33.78 -21.59 7.03
CA GLY A 416 -33.06 -21.92 5.80
C GLY A 416 -33.95 -22.42 4.67
N LEU A 417 -34.86 -23.37 4.97
CA LEU A 417 -35.81 -23.89 3.98
C LEU A 417 -36.76 -22.82 3.44
N GLY A 418 -37.06 -21.79 4.24
CA GLY A 418 -37.87 -20.64 3.82
C GLY A 418 -37.21 -19.79 2.72
N PHE A 419 -35.89 -19.91 2.52
CA PHE A 419 -35.18 -19.22 1.45
C PHE A 419 -35.16 -19.98 0.12
N ALA A 420 -35.60 -21.24 0.07
CA ALA A 420 -35.57 -22.07 -1.14
C ALA A 420 -36.34 -21.44 -2.31
N GLY A 421 -37.54 -20.90 -2.05
CA GLY A 421 -38.34 -20.21 -3.07
C GLY A 421 -37.69 -18.91 -3.57
N LYS A 422 -37.03 -18.16 -2.68
CA LYS A 422 -36.28 -16.95 -3.04
C LYS A 422 -35.08 -17.29 -3.93
N LEU A 423 -34.33 -18.34 -3.59
CA LEU A 423 -33.19 -18.80 -4.39
C LEU A 423 -33.63 -19.32 -5.76
N ALA A 424 -34.74 -20.07 -5.82
CA ALA A 424 -35.32 -20.51 -7.09
C ALA A 424 -35.76 -19.33 -7.97
N ALA A 425 -36.43 -18.32 -7.39
CA ALA A 425 -36.82 -17.12 -8.13
C ALA A 425 -35.60 -16.35 -8.65
N GLN A 426 -34.54 -16.21 -7.84
CA GLN A 426 -33.29 -15.57 -8.27
C GLN A 426 -32.57 -16.36 -9.37
N ALA A 427 -32.53 -17.69 -9.26
CA ALA A 427 -31.97 -18.57 -10.30
C ALA A 427 -32.75 -18.47 -11.63
N LEU A 428 -34.05 -18.18 -11.56
CA LEU A 428 -34.92 -17.94 -12.72
C LEU A 428 -34.90 -16.47 -13.21
N GLY A 429 -33.99 -15.63 -12.71
CA GLY A 429 -33.78 -14.28 -13.21
C GLY A 429 -34.63 -13.19 -12.55
N ALA A 430 -35.30 -13.47 -11.43
CA ALA A 430 -35.96 -12.43 -10.65
C ALA A 430 -34.92 -11.45 -10.11
N LYS A 431 -34.98 -10.20 -10.58
CA LYS A 431 -34.15 -9.11 -10.06
C LYS A 431 -34.63 -8.79 -8.64
N GLY A 432 -33.83 -9.12 -7.65
CA GLY A 432 -34.06 -8.60 -6.30
C GLY A 432 -33.92 -7.08 -6.33
N SER A 433 -34.86 -6.36 -5.70
CA SER A 433 -34.64 -4.97 -5.27
C SER A 433 -33.63 -5.01 -4.12
N ALA A 434 -32.37 -5.22 -4.47
CA ALA A 434 -31.29 -4.85 -3.60
C ALA A 434 -30.98 -3.40 -3.94
N LEU A 435 -31.49 -2.48 -3.11
CA LEU A 435 -30.99 -1.12 -3.09
C LEU A 435 -29.46 -1.16 -3.09
N SER A 436 -28.84 -0.22 -3.80
CA SER A 436 -27.39 -0.15 -3.87
C SER A 436 -26.80 -0.08 -2.45
N VAL A 437 -25.54 -0.49 -2.26
CA VAL A 437 -24.87 -0.39 -0.96
C VAL A 437 -24.92 1.04 -0.41
N ARG A 438 -24.94 2.04 -1.30
CA ARG A 438 -25.16 3.44 -0.97
C ARG A 438 -26.53 3.63 -0.32
N ASP A 439 -27.61 3.15 -0.93
CA ASP A 439 -28.99 3.47 -0.52
C ASP A 439 -29.54 2.54 0.57
N ALA A 440 -28.72 1.62 1.09
CA ALA A 440 -29.10 0.73 2.18
C ALA A 440 -29.71 1.50 3.37
N GLY A 441 -30.88 1.02 3.83
CA GLY A 441 -31.64 1.61 4.94
C GLY A 441 -32.57 2.77 4.54
N LEU A 442 -32.75 3.05 3.24
CA LEU A 442 -33.67 4.06 2.72
C LEU A 442 -34.82 3.45 1.90
N SER A 443 -35.89 4.22 1.73
CA SER A 443 -36.88 3.98 0.67
C SER A 443 -36.39 4.54 -0.67
N GLU A 444 -36.99 4.10 -1.78
CA GLU A 444 -36.66 4.61 -3.13
C GLU A 444 -36.88 6.13 -3.22
N ASP A 445 -37.99 6.65 -2.65
CA ASP A 445 -38.29 8.09 -2.62
C ASP A 445 -37.25 8.88 -1.83
N SER A 446 -36.86 8.40 -0.64
CA SER A 446 -35.83 9.06 0.16
C SER A 446 -34.47 9.02 -0.53
N ALA A 447 -34.13 7.91 -1.18
CA ALA A 447 -32.88 7.76 -1.93
C ALA A 447 -32.81 8.75 -3.12
N ALA A 448 -33.93 8.96 -3.82
CA ALA A 448 -34.01 9.91 -4.94
C ALA A 448 -33.81 11.39 -4.53
N THR A 449 -34.04 11.73 -3.27
CA THR A 449 -33.87 13.10 -2.74
C THR A 449 -32.52 13.33 -2.05
N LEU A 450 -31.64 12.33 -1.99
CA LEU A 450 -30.32 12.48 -1.38
C LEU A 450 -29.44 13.44 -2.19
N ALA A 451 -28.94 14.48 -1.52
CA ALA A 451 -28.01 15.42 -2.11
C ALA A 451 -26.94 15.86 -1.09
N PRO A 452 -25.66 16.02 -1.53
CA PRO A 452 -24.66 16.70 -0.72
C PRO A 452 -25.06 18.16 -0.50
N THR A 453 -24.86 18.69 0.70
CA THR A 453 -25.04 20.12 0.97
C THR A 453 -23.72 20.84 1.14
N LEU A 454 -23.56 21.96 0.44
CA LEU A 454 -22.42 22.87 0.63
C LEU A 454 -22.71 23.91 1.72
N ALA A 455 -23.96 24.03 2.17
CA ALA A 455 -24.38 25.00 3.18
C ALA A 455 -23.63 24.78 4.48
N PRO A 456 -22.94 25.80 5.04
CA PRO A 456 -22.32 25.66 6.34
C PRO A 456 -23.39 25.39 7.40
N LYS A 457 -23.08 24.47 8.30
CA LYS A 457 -23.91 24.11 9.45
C LYS A 457 -23.12 24.31 10.74
N ASP A 458 -23.85 24.42 11.85
CA ASP A 458 -23.27 24.62 13.19
C ASP A 458 -22.42 23.43 13.65
N ASP A 459 -22.59 22.25 13.03
CA ASP A 459 -21.80 21.04 13.29
C ASP A 459 -20.43 21.03 12.57
N GLY A 460 -20.06 22.13 11.90
CA GLY A 460 -18.80 22.26 11.17
C GLY A 460 -18.81 21.61 9.78
N THR A 461 -19.95 21.09 9.31
CA THR A 461 -20.10 20.60 7.94
C THR A 461 -20.44 21.72 6.95
N GLY A 462 -20.11 21.49 5.67
CA GLY A 462 -20.28 22.44 4.57
C GLY A 462 -19.01 23.19 4.22
N ILE A 463 -19.14 24.15 3.30
CA ILE A 463 -18.04 25.02 2.86
C ILE A 463 -18.41 26.47 3.25
N PRO A 464 -17.56 27.16 4.05
CA PRO A 464 -17.75 28.56 4.38
C PRO A 464 -17.98 29.41 3.13
N GLN A 465 -18.92 30.36 3.20
CA GLN A 465 -19.27 31.17 2.03
C GLN A 465 -18.07 31.98 1.49
N SER A 466 -17.16 32.42 2.38
CA SER A 466 -15.91 33.09 2.04
C SER A 466 -15.03 32.28 1.08
N ASP A 467 -15.05 30.96 1.22
CA ASP A 467 -14.08 30.07 0.59
C ASP A 467 -14.59 29.55 -0.77
N ARG A 468 -15.91 29.50 -0.94
CA ARG A 468 -16.55 28.89 -2.12
C ARG A 468 -16.09 29.49 -3.44
N LEU A 469 -15.97 30.82 -3.52
CA LEU A 469 -15.56 31.49 -4.75
C LEU A 469 -14.11 31.18 -5.09
N ALA A 470 -13.23 31.20 -4.08
CA ALA A 470 -11.81 30.87 -4.24
C ALA A 470 -11.64 29.40 -4.65
N LEU A 471 -12.37 28.49 -4.00
CA LEU A 471 -12.37 27.07 -4.32
C LEU A 471 -12.86 26.82 -5.75
N ALA A 472 -14.02 27.37 -6.14
CA ALA A 472 -14.56 27.22 -7.48
C ALA A 472 -13.58 27.76 -8.55
N LYS A 473 -12.98 28.93 -8.30
CA LYS A 473 -11.95 29.50 -9.18
C LYS A 473 -10.72 28.58 -9.27
N GLY A 474 -10.26 28.04 -8.15
CA GLY A 474 -9.13 27.11 -8.08
C GLY A 474 -9.39 25.81 -8.84
N ILE A 475 -10.58 25.24 -8.70
CA ILE A 475 -11.02 24.04 -9.42
C ILE A 475 -11.02 24.28 -10.94
N LEU A 476 -11.66 25.36 -11.39
CA LEU A 476 -11.73 25.71 -12.83
C LEU A 476 -10.36 26.01 -13.41
N ALA A 477 -9.53 26.79 -12.70
CA ALA A 477 -8.17 27.11 -13.12
C ALA A 477 -7.28 25.86 -13.17
N GLY A 478 -7.39 24.98 -12.17
CA GLY A 478 -6.66 23.72 -12.12
C GLY A 478 -6.98 22.81 -13.30
N MET A 479 -8.25 22.74 -13.70
CA MET A 479 -8.68 22.00 -14.89
C MET A 479 -8.32 22.68 -16.22
N SER A 480 -7.60 23.81 -16.19
CA SER A 480 -7.26 24.59 -17.39
C SER A 480 -8.49 25.00 -18.22
N LEU A 481 -9.63 25.21 -17.56
CA LEU A 481 -10.87 25.64 -18.21
C LEU A 481 -10.83 27.14 -18.48
N ASP A 482 -10.72 27.52 -19.76
CA ASP A 482 -10.77 28.90 -20.21
C ASP A 482 -12.23 29.40 -20.29
N PRO A 483 -12.63 30.42 -19.52
CA PRO A 483 -13.98 31.00 -19.59
C PRO A 483 -14.40 31.45 -20.99
N ALA A 484 -13.45 31.82 -21.86
CA ALA A 484 -13.73 32.21 -23.24
C ALA A 484 -14.11 31.01 -24.13
N LYS A 485 -13.78 29.78 -23.72
CA LYS A 485 -13.94 28.54 -24.51
C LYS A 485 -14.94 27.55 -23.93
N LEU A 486 -15.47 27.80 -22.73
CA LEU A 486 -16.50 26.94 -22.13
C LEU A 486 -17.67 26.69 -23.09
N ALA A 487 -18.07 25.43 -23.21
CA ALA A 487 -19.31 25.04 -23.87
C ALA A 487 -20.49 25.81 -23.23
N ARG A 488 -21.43 26.27 -24.06
CA ARG A 488 -22.67 26.87 -23.56
C ARG A 488 -23.74 25.78 -23.55
N VAL A 489 -24.30 25.52 -22.37
CA VAL A 489 -25.57 24.81 -22.28
C VAL A 489 -26.63 25.79 -22.78
N VAL A 490 -27.15 25.54 -24.00
CA VAL A 490 -28.21 26.36 -24.62
C VAL A 490 -29.57 25.74 -24.30
#